data_AF-A0A6P1Y294-F1
#
_entry.id   AF-A0A6P1Y294-F1
#
_cell.length_a   1.000
_cell.length_b   1.000
_cell.length_c   1.000
_cell.angle_alpha   90.00
_cell.angle_beta   90.00
_cell.angle_gamma   90.00
#
_symmetry.space_group_name_H-M   'P 1'
#
loop_
_entity.id
_entity.type
_entity.pdbx_description
1 polymer ?
#
loop_
_entity_poly.entity_id
_entity_poly.type
_entity_poly.pdbx_seq_one_letter_code
_entity_poly.pdbx_strand_id
1 'polypeptide(L)'
;MRFIIETKKSKDEILQIIRGNTYIKTSVFDFPKGDKYFEGSVSENSFKICRCIHYRNSFLPLIIGTIEAHEYGSTINIRMRMAISVIVFLVVWFTGVLAGCLIVPFAGFPMPAALVPYIMLVFGILLVIIPNRIEAKKAREKLEELLT
;
A
#
# COMPACT_ATOMS: atom_id res chain seq x y z
N MET A 1 6.65 -0.92 3.96
CA MET A 1 7.19 -2.19 4.50
C MET A 1 8.12 -2.81 3.47
N ARG A 2 9.19 -3.49 3.90
CA ARG A 2 10.08 -4.27 3.02
C ARG A 2 10.28 -5.64 3.64
N PHE A 3 10.29 -6.67 2.82
CA PHE A 3 10.60 -8.05 3.22
C PHE A 3 11.03 -8.86 2.00
N ILE A 4 11.63 -10.01 2.25
CA ILE A 4 12.16 -10.91 1.23
C ILE A 4 11.41 -12.24 1.35
N ILE A 5 11.05 -12.82 0.21
CA ILE A 5 10.57 -14.20 0.14
C ILE A 5 11.62 -15.01 -0.63
N GLU A 6 12.15 -16.04 0.01
CA GLU A 6 13.00 -17.03 -0.64
C GLU A 6 12.14 -18.24 -1.02
N THR A 7 12.26 -18.70 -2.26
CA THR A 7 11.46 -19.81 -2.77
C THR A 7 12.26 -20.68 -3.73
N LYS A 8 11.94 -21.97 -3.77
CA LYS A 8 12.51 -22.92 -4.75
C LYS A 8 11.89 -22.78 -6.14
N LYS A 9 10.80 -22.01 -6.25
CA LYS A 9 10.10 -21.77 -7.51
C LYS A 9 10.99 -21.02 -8.50
N SER A 10 10.86 -21.39 -9.77
CA SER A 10 11.52 -20.65 -10.84
C SER A 10 10.87 -19.27 -11.00
N LYS A 11 11.62 -18.34 -11.57
CA LYS A 11 11.12 -17.01 -11.91
C LYS A 11 9.83 -17.07 -12.75
N ASP A 12 9.78 -17.96 -13.74
CA ASP A 12 8.62 -18.08 -14.63
C ASP A 12 7.40 -18.62 -13.87
N GLU A 13 7.60 -19.57 -12.95
CA GLU A 13 6.54 -20.08 -12.09
C GLU A 13 5.97 -18.96 -11.18
N ILE A 14 6.85 -18.16 -10.57
CA ILE A 14 6.46 -17.00 -9.75
C ILE A 14 5.62 -16.01 -10.57
N LEU A 15 6.08 -15.65 -11.78
CA LEU A 15 5.37 -14.72 -12.65
C LEU A 15 4.02 -15.27 -13.09
N GLN A 16 3.93 -16.57 -13.37
CA GLN A 16 2.66 -17.22 -13.69
C GLN A 16 1.69 -17.20 -12.51
N ILE A 17 2.15 -17.52 -11.29
CA ILE A 17 1.32 -17.46 -10.08
C ILE A 17 0.81 -16.04 -9.84
N ILE A 18 1.67 -15.04 -9.95
CA ILE A 18 1.28 -13.64 -9.75
C ILE A 18 0.31 -13.18 -10.84
N ARG A 19 0.57 -13.46 -12.13
CA ARG A 19 -0.36 -13.15 -13.22
C ARG A 19 -1.71 -13.86 -13.04
N GLY A 20 -1.68 -15.12 -12.61
CA GLY A 20 -2.88 -15.91 -12.31
C GLY A 20 -3.71 -15.33 -11.17
N ASN A 21 -3.11 -14.59 -10.23
CA ASN A 21 -3.81 -13.96 -9.11
C ASN A 21 -4.01 -12.44 -9.27
N THR A 22 -3.59 -11.88 -10.41
CA THR A 22 -3.64 -10.42 -10.67
C THR A 22 -4.56 -10.11 -11.82
N TYR A 23 -5.54 -9.24 -11.58
CA TYR A 23 -6.30 -8.59 -12.63
C TYR A 23 -5.44 -7.51 -13.31
N ILE A 24 -5.16 -7.70 -14.61
CA ILE A 24 -4.35 -6.77 -15.40
C ILE A 24 -5.27 -5.72 -15.99
N LYS A 25 -5.17 -4.47 -15.50
CA LYS A 25 -5.95 -3.35 -16.05
C LYS A 25 -5.46 -3.02 -17.45
N THR A 26 -6.36 -3.08 -18.43
CA THR A 26 -6.06 -2.69 -19.82
C THR A 26 -6.38 -1.22 -20.11
N SER A 27 -7.22 -0.59 -19.27
CA SER A 27 -7.64 0.81 -19.39
C SER A 27 -7.95 1.42 -18.01
N VAL A 28 -8.03 2.75 -17.95
CA VAL A 28 -8.39 3.52 -16.74
C VAL A 28 -9.85 3.29 -16.34
N PHE A 29 -10.70 2.92 -17.30
CA PHE A 29 -12.11 2.58 -17.10
C PHE A 29 -12.35 1.08 -16.91
N ASP A 30 -11.28 0.28 -16.85
CA ASP A 30 -11.38 -1.17 -16.71
C ASP A 30 -11.55 -1.53 -15.23
N PHE A 31 -12.71 -2.12 -14.93
CA PHE A 31 -13.06 -2.57 -13.58
C PHE A 31 -12.70 -4.03 -13.40
N PRO A 32 -12.13 -4.42 -12.25
CA PRO A 32 -11.81 -5.81 -11.97
C PRO A 32 -13.02 -6.72 -12.18
N LYS A 33 -12.87 -7.74 -13.02
CA LYS A 33 -13.87 -8.79 -13.24
C LYS A 33 -13.34 -10.10 -12.65
N GLY A 34 -14.14 -10.72 -11.78
CA GLY A 34 -13.84 -11.99 -11.12
C GLY A 34 -13.06 -11.88 -9.80
N ASP A 35 -12.69 -13.02 -9.23
CA ASP A 35 -12.17 -13.13 -7.85
C ASP A 35 -10.64 -12.99 -7.74
N LYS A 36 -10.01 -12.17 -8.60
CA LYS A 36 -8.57 -11.94 -8.52
C LYS A 36 -8.26 -11.16 -7.25
N TYR A 37 -7.30 -11.64 -6.46
CA TYR A 37 -6.94 -11.02 -5.20
C TYR A 37 -6.15 -9.71 -5.39
N PHE A 38 -5.38 -9.63 -6.48
CA PHE A 38 -4.58 -8.46 -6.82
C PHE A 38 -5.08 -7.79 -8.10
N GLU A 39 -4.75 -6.52 -8.26
CA GLU A 39 -4.86 -5.79 -9.52
C GLU A 39 -3.55 -5.03 -9.78
N GLY A 40 -3.20 -4.84 -11.06
CA GLY A 40 -2.02 -4.07 -11.43
C GLY A 40 -1.32 -4.62 -12.67
N SER A 41 0.01 -4.59 -12.64
CA SER A 41 0.86 -4.92 -13.79
C SER A 41 1.97 -5.89 -13.39
N VAL A 42 2.27 -6.84 -14.28
CA VAL A 42 3.37 -7.80 -14.13
C VAL A 42 4.30 -7.67 -15.33
N SER A 43 5.57 -7.35 -15.06
CA SER A 43 6.64 -7.22 -16.05
C SER A 43 7.50 -8.51 -16.08
N GLU A 44 8.60 -8.51 -16.84
CA GLU A 44 9.45 -9.69 -16.99
C GLU A 44 10.21 -10.09 -15.72
N ASN A 45 10.67 -9.14 -14.91
CA ASN A 45 11.46 -9.42 -13.69
C ASN A 45 10.84 -8.81 -12.43
N SER A 46 9.66 -8.21 -12.55
CA SER A 46 9.05 -7.46 -11.47
C SER A 46 7.54 -7.41 -11.62
N PHE A 47 6.87 -7.10 -10.52
CA PHE A 47 5.44 -6.86 -10.51
C PHE A 47 5.12 -5.66 -9.65
N LYS A 48 4.09 -4.93 -10.06
CA LYS A 48 3.55 -3.77 -9.38
C LYS A 48 2.05 -3.96 -9.25
N ILE A 49 1.61 -4.36 -8.07
CA ILE A 49 0.22 -4.77 -7.80
C ILE A 49 -0.29 -4.14 -6.51
N CYS A 50 -1.59 -4.08 -6.35
CA CYS A 50 -2.26 -3.78 -5.09
C CYS A 50 -3.42 -4.75 -4.89
N ARG A 51 -3.94 -4.85 -3.68
CA ARG A 51 -5.10 -5.70 -3.40
C ARG A 51 -6.31 -5.18 -4.19
N CYS A 52 -7.00 -6.09 -4.88
CA CYS A 52 -8.29 -5.83 -5.50
C CYS A 52 -9.36 -5.78 -4.39
N ILE A 53 -10.03 -4.64 -4.24
CA ILE A 53 -11.10 -4.45 -3.25
C ILE A 53 -12.34 -3.85 -3.91
N HIS A 54 -13.51 -4.18 -3.37
CA HIS A 54 -14.80 -3.71 -3.88
C HIS A 54 -15.17 -2.27 -3.44
N TYR A 55 -14.37 -1.65 -2.57
CA TYR A 55 -14.56 -0.30 -2.06
C TYR A 55 -13.36 0.59 -2.41
N ARG A 56 -13.47 1.91 -2.19
CA ARG A 56 -12.36 2.83 -2.42
C ARG A 56 -11.51 2.97 -1.16
N ASN A 57 -10.24 2.62 -1.25
CA ASN A 57 -9.26 2.87 -0.20
C ASN A 57 -7.97 3.40 -0.81
N SER A 58 -7.69 4.68 -0.57
CA SER A 58 -6.47 5.33 -1.05
C SER A 58 -5.22 4.87 -0.28
N PHE A 59 -5.39 4.33 0.92
CA PHE A 59 -4.30 3.85 1.78
C PHE A 59 -3.87 2.42 1.47
N LEU A 60 -4.33 1.83 0.37
CA LEU A 60 -3.85 0.53 -0.06
C LEU A 60 -2.34 0.59 -0.35
N PRO A 61 -1.57 -0.38 0.17
CA PRO A 61 -0.18 -0.49 -0.17
C PRO A 61 -0.03 -0.94 -1.62
N LEU A 62 0.71 -0.15 -2.39
CA LEU A 62 1.28 -0.55 -3.65
C LEU A 62 2.45 -1.50 -3.37
N ILE A 63 2.32 -2.72 -3.85
CA ILE A 63 3.29 -3.82 -3.72
C ILE A 63 4.17 -3.80 -4.96
N ILE A 64 5.48 -3.70 -4.75
CA ILE A 64 6.49 -3.76 -5.81
C ILE A 64 7.39 -4.95 -5.46
N GLY A 65 7.35 -5.99 -6.28
CA GLY A 65 8.22 -7.16 -6.15
C GLY A 65 9.24 -7.18 -7.27
N THR A 66 10.51 -7.39 -6.94
CA THR A 66 11.59 -7.68 -7.90
C THR A 66 12.05 -9.11 -7.69
N ILE A 67 12.19 -9.86 -8.78
CA ILE A 67 12.55 -11.29 -8.75
C ILE A 67 13.99 -11.44 -9.22
N GLU A 68 14.81 -12.06 -8.40
CA GLU A 68 16.20 -12.43 -8.69
C GLU A 68 16.27 -13.97 -8.74
N ALA A 69 16.67 -14.51 -9.89
CA ALA A 69 16.79 -15.96 -10.08
C ALA A 69 18.20 -16.44 -9.76
N HIS A 70 18.30 -17.63 -9.16
CA HIS A 70 19.55 -18.29 -8.81
C HIS A 70 19.46 -19.80 -9.15
N GLU A 71 20.56 -20.54 -9.04
CA GLU A 71 20.62 -21.96 -9.47
C GLU A 71 19.59 -22.88 -8.81
N TYR A 72 19.20 -22.59 -7.56
CA TYR A 72 18.32 -23.46 -6.76
C TYR A 72 16.95 -22.84 -6.44
N GLY A 73 16.59 -21.73 -7.08
CA GLY A 73 15.32 -21.04 -6.82
C GLY A 73 15.37 -19.55 -7.15
N SER A 74 14.52 -18.77 -6.49
CA SER A 74 14.45 -17.33 -6.69
C SER A 74 14.26 -16.58 -5.36
N THR A 75 14.79 -15.37 -5.33
CA THR A 75 14.62 -14.41 -4.24
C THR A 75 13.69 -13.30 -4.71
N ILE A 76 12.65 -13.00 -3.93
CA ILE A 76 11.67 -11.97 -4.25
C ILE A 76 11.81 -10.83 -3.25
N ASN A 77 12.33 -9.70 -3.73
CA ASN A 77 12.47 -8.47 -2.97
C ASN A 77 11.15 -7.68 -3.01
N ILE A 78 10.41 -7.64 -1.91
CA ILE A 78 9.09 -7.02 -1.85
C ILE A 78 9.13 -5.69 -1.09
N ARG A 79 8.65 -4.64 -1.73
CA ARG A 79 8.48 -3.29 -1.18
C ARG A 79 7.02 -2.87 -1.27
N MET A 80 6.42 -2.60 -0.12
CA MET A 80 5.09 -2.01 0.00
C MET A 80 5.17 -0.54 0.38
N ARG A 81 4.52 0.33 -0.41
CA ARG A 81 4.42 1.78 -0.15
C ARG A 81 3.04 2.31 -0.50
N MET A 82 2.62 3.41 0.11
CA MET A 82 1.41 4.11 -0.32
C MET A 82 1.62 4.79 -1.68
N ALA A 83 0.52 5.07 -2.38
CA ALA A 83 0.54 5.84 -3.62
C ALA A 83 1.12 7.25 -3.40
N ILE A 84 1.86 7.75 -4.39
CA ILE A 84 2.55 9.06 -4.30
C ILE A 84 1.52 10.19 -4.12
N SER A 85 0.39 10.14 -4.84
CA SER A 85 -0.70 11.11 -4.71
C SER A 85 -1.22 11.22 -3.27
N VAL A 86 -1.31 10.10 -2.57
CA VAL A 86 -1.78 10.03 -1.19
C VAL A 86 -0.73 10.61 -0.25
N ILE A 87 0.55 10.30 -0.48
CA ILE A 87 1.65 10.91 0.29
C ILE A 87 1.63 12.44 0.14
N VAL A 88 1.48 12.96 -1.08
CA VAL A 88 1.40 14.41 -1.33
C VAL A 88 0.21 15.04 -0.61
N PHE A 89 -0.98 14.44 -0.71
CA PHE A 89 -2.17 14.89 0.02
C PHE A 89 -1.94 14.93 1.53
N LEU A 90 -1.34 13.87 2.10
CA LEU A 90 -1.05 13.80 3.53
C LEU A 90 -0.05 14.87 3.96
N VAL A 91 0.99 15.15 3.17
CA VAL A 91 1.94 16.22 3.46
C VAL A 91 1.23 17.56 3.56
N VAL A 92 0.44 17.93 2.53
CA VAL A 92 -0.31 19.20 2.53
C VAL A 92 -1.26 19.28 3.71
N TRP A 93 -2.01 18.21 3.98
CA TRP A 93 -2.97 18.17 5.07
C TRP A 93 -2.29 18.29 6.44
N PHE A 94 -1.27 17.47 6.72
CA PHE A 94 -0.54 17.53 8.00
C PHE A 94 0.19 18.84 8.19
N THR A 95 0.71 19.49 7.14
CA THR A 95 1.28 20.84 7.25
C THR A 95 0.23 21.83 7.77
N GLY A 96 -0.99 21.80 7.24
CA GLY A 96 -2.08 22.65 7.73
C GLY A 96 -2.46 22.34 9.18
N VAL A 97 -2.55 21.06 9.54
CA VAL A 97 -2.87 20.64 10.92
C VAL A 97 -1.77 21.08 11.90
N LEU A 98 -0.49 20.90 11.54
CA LEU A 98 0.65 21.33 12.35
C LEU A 98 0.68 22.85 12.51
N ALA A 99 0.41 23.62 11.46
CA ALA A 99 0.25 25.07 11.56
C ALA A 99 -0.88 25.43 12.54
N GLY A 100 -2.00 24.70 12.49
CA GLY A 100 -3.10 24.83 13.46
C GLY A 100 -2.65 24.58 14.90
N CYS A 101 -1.86 23.53 15.15
CA CYS A 101 -1.29 23.26 16.48
C CYS A 101 -0.39 24.39 17.00
N LEU A 102 0.26 25.14 16.10
CA LEU A 102 1.16 26.23 16.48
C LEU A 102 0.43 27.57 16.65
N ILE A 103 -0.65 27.81 15.90
CA ILE A 103 -1.32 29.13 15.85
C ILE A 103 -2.51 29.18 16.81
N VAL A 104 -3.39 28.17 16.77
CA VAL A 104 -4.70 28.20 17.46
C VAL A 104 -4.57 28.39 18.98
N PRO A 105 -3.61 27.77 19.70
CA PRO A 105 -3.46 27.98 21.14
C PRO A 105 -3.16 29.42 21.55
N PHE A 106 -2.54 30.21 20.66
CA PHE A 106 -2.16 31.61 20.94
C PHE A 106 -3.12 32.63 20.32
N ALA A 107 -4.14 32.17 19.59
CA ALA A 107 -5.09 33.03 18.88
C ALA A 107 -6.32 33.44 19.74
N GLY A 108 -6.30 33.18 21.06
CA GLY A 108 -7.36 33.59 21.98
C GLY A 108 -8.64 32.74 21.93
N PHE A 109 -8.58 31.56 21.30
CA PHE A 109 -9.70 30.62 21.28
C PHE A 109 -9.93 29.95 22.65
N PRO A 110 -11.19 29.59 23.00
CA PRO A 110 -11.46 28.84 24.22
C PRO A 110 -10.79 27.46 24.17
N MET A 111 -10.44 26.93 25.34
CA MET A 111 -9.67 25.68 25.48
C MET A 111 -10.17 24.51 24.63
N PRO A 112 -11.50 24.22 24.53
CA PRO A 112 -11.97 23.13 23.69
C PRO A 112 -11.61 23.31 22.20
N ALA A 113 -11.72 24.54 21.69
CA ALA A 113 -11.36 24.85 20.30
C ALA A 113 -9.84 24.79 20.08
N ALA A 114 -9.04 25.17 21.08
CA ALA A 114 -7.58 25.07 21.04
C ALA A 114 -7.06 23.63 20.98
N LEU A 115 -7.84 22.64 21.47
CA LEU A 115 -7.47 21.23 21.44
C LEU A 115 -7.79 20.52 20.11
N VAL A 116 -8.68 21.09 19.29
CA VAL A 116 -9.11 20.51 18.01
C VAL A 116 -7.94 20.12 17.08
N PRO A 117 -6.93 20.98 16.80
CA PRO A 117 -5.85 20.60 15.89
C PRO A 117 -5.00 19.44 16.41
N TYR A 118 -4.83 19.30 17.73
CA TYR A 118 -4.10 18.17 18.33
C TYR A 118 -4.87 16.86 18.21
N ILE A 119 -6.19 16.90 18.47
CA ILE A 119 -7.06 15.73 18.27
C ILE A 119 -7.05 15.33 16.79
N MET A 120 -7.15 16.31 15.89
CA MET A 120 -7.11 16.09 14.44
C MET A 120 -5.77 15.50 13.99
N LEU A 121 -4.65 15.91 14.59
CA LEU A 121 -3.32 15.35 14.33
C LEU A 121 -3.25 13.87 14.70
N VAL A 122 -3.63 13.54 15.94
CA VAL A 122 -3.63 12.14 16.42
C VAL A 122 -4.57 11.29 15.57
N PHE A 123 -5.79 11.78 15.34
CA PHE A 123 -6.78 11.09 14.53
C PHE A 123 -6.29 10.87 13.09
N GLY A 124 -5.72 11.88 12.45
CA GLY A 124 -5.16 11.78 11.11
C GLY A 124 -4.05 10.72 11.02
N ILE A 125 -3.14 10.68 12.00
CA ILE A 125 -2.07 9.67 12.05
C ILE A 125 -2.67 8.25 12.14
N LEU A 126 -3.63 8.05 13.04
CA LEU A 126 -4.28 6.74 13.22
C LEU A 126 -5.04 6.31 11.97
N LEU A 127 -5.76 7.24 11.33
CA LEU A 127 -6.53 7.03 10.11
C LEU A 127 -5.64 6.56 8.95
N VAL A 128 -4.40 7.02 8.87
CA VAL A 128 -3.44 6.59 7.83
C VAL A 128 -2.79 5.26 8.20
N ILE A 129 -2.30 5.12 9.43
CA ILE A 129 -1.45 4.00 9.82
C ILE A 129 -2.27 2.70 9.91
N ILE A 130 -3.44 2.73 10.55
CA ILE A 130 -4.20 1.51 10.86
C ILE A 130 -4.65 0.79 9.59
N PRO A 131 -5.36 1.42 8.63
CA PRO A 131 -5.83 0.73 7.43
C PRO A 131 -4.66 0.26 6.56
N ASN A 132 -3.63 1.08 6.37
CA ASN A 132 -2.46 0.72 5.57
C ASN A 132 -1.71 -0.48 6.18
N ARG A 133 -1.57 -0.56 7.51
CA ARG A 133 -0.93 -1.70 8.19
C ARG A 133 -1.74 -2.98 8.05
N ILE A 134 -3.06 -2.90 8.23
CA ILE A 134 -3.96 -4.05 8.08
C ILE A 134 -3.90 -4.58 6.66
N GLU A 135 -4.03 -3.71 5.66
CA GLU A 135 -4.01 -4.13 4.25
C GLU A 135 -2.63 -4.62 3.80
N ALA A 136 -1.55 -4.05 4.33
CA ALA A 136 -0.19 -4.56 4.08
C ALA A 136 0.03 -5.95 4.66
N LYS A 137 -0.51 -6.23 5.85
CA LYS A 137 -0.44 -7.55 6.48
C LYS A 137 -1.20 -8.60 5.65
N LYS A 138 -2.46 -8.31 5.29
CA LYS A 138 -3.27 -9.22 4.46
C LYS A 138 -2.60 -9.52 3.10
N ALA A 139 -2.05 -8.49 2.46
CA ALA A 139 -1.35 -8.65 1.20
C ALA A 139 -0.07 -9.48 1.34
N ARG A 140 0.68 -9.30 2.43
CA ARG A 140 1.87 -10.09 2.74
C ARG A 140 1.52 -11.56 2.95
N GLU A 141 0.56 -11.85 3.81
CA GLU A 141 0.13 -13.22 4.12
C GLU A 141 -0.28 -13.95 2.83
N LYS A 142 -1.02 -13.26 1.94
CA LYS A 142 -1.40 -13.85 0.66
C LYS A 142 -0.21 -14.08 -0.29
N LEU A 143 0.79 -13.20 -0.28
CA LEU A 143 2.01 -13.39 -1.07
C LEU A 143 2.84 -14.57 -0.55
N GLU A 144 2.99 -14.68 0.77
CA GLU A 144 3.69 -15.80 1.41
C GLU A 144 2.97 -17.13 1.12
N GLU A 145 1.64 -17.17 1.22
CA GLU A 145 0.81 -18.34 0.87
C GLU A 145 1.01 -18.79 -0.59
N LEU A 146 1.14 -17.84 -1.53
CA LEU A 146 1.22 -18.14 -2.97
C LEU A 146 2.64 -18.52 -3.43
N LEU A 147 3.68 -18.03 -2.74
CA LEU A 147 5.05 -18.04 -3.25
C LEU A 147 6.01 -18.94 -2.46
N THR A 148 5.67 -19.29 -1.21
CA THR A 148 6.44 -20.25 -0.40
C THR A 148 6.12 -21.67 -0.85
#